data_AF-A0A7C3ZFS2-F1
#
_entry.id   AF-A0A7C3ZFS2-F1
#
_cell.length_a   1.000
_cell.length_b   1.000
_cell.length_c   1.000
_cell.angle_alpha   90.00
_cell.angle_beta   90.00
_cell.angle_gamma   90.00
#
_symmetry.space_group_name_H-M   'P 1'
#
loop_
_entity.id
_entity.type
_entity.pdbx_description
1 polymer ?
#
loop_
_entity_poly.entity_id
_entity_poly.type
_entity_poly.pdbx_seq_one_letter_code
_entity_poly.pdbx_strand_id
1 'polypeptide(L)'
;MAKNKKFVLEVLVDFPDDALSCPWPITVQHIDSMMECLAHAGVGRVIWGWYGDGHGGYLMPSGISGTISDPTICFDQNQWKAYAQTLDILVDPFRVAVEAGHRRGIEVYAYFKPYETGISMDFAEGSPQAREWGRLPRIGGYLTWMDPFVLKNPNLRIKRRTDDLRYGIDSAIIHTIRLTRKNALPTRIRKENIEIWTSYRNYRYTKKNVDFSFSESIETAPEDVYDVYGNFLTRKGDPVRVLTLSGVDLKDRFILLTTNFKDERGDFSNAWDKILACYDAEGREIAGVYATGTAIWFPEWEDFRNGGMIFDTGRGPEEMTLDIKNLPGKSGAALESSKYHLPGQRKVQGCIAFARGKNAYLPGGLCETEPSVCDFWLSCVREMLDAGADGVEFRVENH
;
A
#
# COMPACT_ATOMS: atom_id res chain seq x y z
N MET A 1 3.09 -16.24 46.54
CA MET A 1 4.42 -16.42 45.90
C MET A 1 4.29 -16.06 44.44
N ALA A 2 4.80 -14.91 44.02
CA ALA A 2 4.92 -14.61 42.60
C ALA A 2 5.86 -15.68 41.99
N LYS A 3 5.36 -16.51 41.08
CA LYS A 3 6.23 -17.38 40.26
C LYS A 3 7.25 -16.44 39.62
N ASN A 4 8.52 -16.61 39.97
CA ASN A 4 9.62 -15.92 39.34
C ASN A 4 9.62 -16.37 37.87
N LYS A 5 8.88 -15.66 37.01
CA LYS A 5 8.81 -15.99 35.59
C LYS A 5 10.22 -15.82 35.06
N LYS A 6 10.84 -16.93 34.65
CA LYS A 6 12.15 -16.90 34.00
C LYS A 6 12.03 -15.95 32.80
N PHE A 7 12.91 -14.96 32.74
CA PHE A 7 13.00 -14.07 31.58
C PHE A 7 13.31 -14.92 30.35
N VAL A 8 12.57 -14.67 29.25
CA VAL A 8 12.79 -15.32 27.96
C VAL A 8 13.15 -14.22 26.97
N LEU A 9 14.30 -14.36 26.30
CA LEU A 9 14.65 -13.53 25.17
C LEU A 9 13.96 -14.08 23.93
N GLU A 10 13.19 -13.23 23.25
CA GLU A 10 12.35 -13.58 22.11
C GLU A 10 12.82 -12.80 20.88
N VAL A 11 12.74 -13.42 19.70
CA VAL A 11 13.03 -12.76 18.41
C VAL A 11 11.87 -12.95 17.46
N LEU A 12 11.54 -11.90 16.70
CA LEU A 12 10.58 -11.96 15.59
C LEU A 12 11.33 -12.22 14.30
N VAL A 13 10.87 -13.18 13.51
CA VAL A 13 11.36 -13.49 12.16
C VAL A 13 10.22 -13.22 11.19
N ASP A 14 10.32 -12.14 10.42
CA ASP A 14 9.40 -11.85 9.32
C ASP A 14 9.90 -12.57 8.07
N PHE A 15 9.63 -13.88 8.02
CA PHE A 15 10.26 -14.77 7.05
C PHE A 15 10.04 -14.33 5.59
N PRO A 16 8.85 -13.86 5.16
CA PRO A 16 8.70 -13.34 3.80
C PRO A 16 9.61 -12.16 3.51
N ASP A 17 9.72 -11.18 4.42
CA ASP A 17 10.58 -10.01 4.25
C ASP A 17 12.06 -10.39 4.23
N ASP A 18 12.47 -11.32 5.10
CA ASP A 18 13.83 -11.87 5.14
C ASP A 18 14.16 -12.63 3.84
N ALA A 19 13.22 -13.43 3.34
CA ALA A 19 13.38 -14.18 2.09
C ALA A 19 13.37 -13.25 0.86
N LEU A 20 12.54 -12.21 0.86
CA LEU A 20 12.53 -11.18 -0.18
C LEU A 20 13.79 -10.31 -0.16
N SER A 21 14.51 -10.27 0.95
CA SER A 21 15.80 -9.60 1.10
C SER A 21 16.99 -10.48 0.73
N CYS A 22 16.79 -11.80 0.60
CA CYS A 22 17.85 -12.75 0.33
C CYS A 22 18.05 -12.96 -1.18
N PRO A 23 19.21 -12.61 -1.76
CA PRO A 23 19.41 -12.71 -3.22
C PRO A 23 19.65 -14.14 -3.71
N TRP A 24 19.54 -15.13 -2.82
CA TRP A 24 19.62 -16.56 -3.13
C TRP A 24 18.55 -17.32 -2.35
N PRO A 25 18.15 -18.52 -2.83
CA PRO A 25 17.17 -19.33 -2.12
C PRO A 25 17.68 -19.75 -0.73
N ILE A 26 16.82 -19.62 0.28
CA ILE A 26 17.07 -20.09 1.64
C ILE A 26 16.88 -21.61 1.67
N THR A 27 17.77 -22.31 2.37
CA THR A 27 17.77 -23.79 2.47
C THR A 27 17.53 -24.21 3.91
N VAL A 28 17.26 -25.50 4.12
CA VAL A 28 17.13 -26.10 5.46
C VAL A 28 18.37 -25.82 6.32
N GLN A 29 19.57 -25.90 5.73
CA GLN A 29 20.83 -25.64 6.42
C GLN A 29 20.98 -24.18 6.84
N HIS A 30 20.47 -23.24 6.05
CA HIS A 30 20.46 -21.82 6.42
C HIS A 30 19.57 -21.59 7.65
N ILE A 31 18.37 -22.18 7.68
CA ILE A 31 17.46 -22.07 8.83
C ILE A 31 18.07 -22.74 10.08
N ASP A 32 18.66 -23.94 9.94
CA ASP A 32 19.34 -24.61 11.08
C ASP A 32 20.49 -23.76 11.64
N SER A 33 21.30 -23.17 10.76
CA SER A 33 22.41 -22.29 11.13
C SER A 33 21.91 -21.00 11.79
N MET A 34 20.79 -20.44 11.33
CA MET A 34 20.16 -19.29 11.98
C MET A 34 19.71 -19.63 13.40
N MET A 35 18.99 -20.75 13.58
CA MET A 35 18.53 -21.20 14.90
C MET A 35 19.71 -21.50 15.84
N GLU A 36 20.80 -22.06 15.32
CA GLU A 36 22.06 -22.20 16.06
C GLU A 36 22.61 -20.87 16.59
N CYS A 37 22.69 -19.86 15.72
CA CYS A 37 23.17 -18.54 16.11
C CYS A 37 22.27 -17.91 17.18
N LEU A 38 20.95 -18.03 17.03
CA LEU A 38 19.98 -17.52 18.00
C LEU A 38 20.12 -18.24 19.36
N ALA A 39 20.27 -19.57 19.35
CA ALA A 39 20.49 -20.37 20.56
C ALA A 39 21.77 -19.92 21.30
N HIS A 40 22.88 -19.75 20.57
CA HIS A 40 24.13 -19.26 21.13
C HIS A 40 24.02 -17.85 21.71
N ALA A 41 23.14 -17.01 21.15
CA ALA A 41 22.83 -15.68 21.69
C ALA A 41 21.88 -15.71 22.91
N GLY A 42 21.42 -16.88 23.34
CA GLY A 42 20.53 -17.05 24.48
C GLY A 42 19.05 -16.76 24.18
N VAL A 43 18.66 -16.74 22.90
CA VAL A 43 17.26 -16.65 22.49
C VAL A 43 16.56 -17.94 22.90
N GLY A 44 15.44 -17.79 23.63
CA GLY A 44 14.62 -18.91 24.09
C GLY A 44 13.35 -19.10 23.27
N ARG A 45 12.93 -18.09 22.48
CA ARG A 45 11.76 -18.18 21.61
C ARG A 45 11.96 -17.45 20.28
N VAL A 46 11.51 -18.08 19.20
CA VAL A 46 11.32 -17.44 17.89
C VAL A 46 9.83 -17.30 17.61
N ILE A 47 9.43 -16.11 17.18
CA ILE A 47 8.09 -15.81 16.70
C ILE A 47 8.20 -15.68 15.17
N TRP A 48 7.66 -16.64 14.44
CA TRP A 48 7.87 -16.80 12.99
C TRP A 48 6.67 -16.34 12.18
N GLY A 49 6.93 -15.63 11.10
CA GLY A 49 5.91 -15.18 10.17
C GLY A 49 5.32 -16.26 9.30
N TRP A 50 4.09 -16.65 9.62
CA TRP A 50 3.38 -17.65 8.86
C TRP A 50 2.49 -17.00 7.79
N TYR A 51 2.75 -17.32 6.52
CA TYR A 51 2.06 -16.77 5.35
C TYR A 51 1.57 -17.89 4.42
N GLY A 52 0.83 -18.85 4.98
CA GLY A 52 0.32 -20.01 4.25
C GLY A 52 1.33 -21.14 4.08
N ASP A 53 2.40 -21.16 4.86
CA ASP A 53 3.54 -22.08 4.75
C ASP A 53 3.10 -23.56 4.66
N GLY A 54 2.08 -23.95 5.42
CA GLY A 54 1.57 -25.33 5.48
C GLY A 54 0.78 -25.78 4.24
N HIS A 55 0.37 -24.85 3.38
CA HIS A 55 -0.40 -25.14 2.17
C HIS A 55 0.19 -24.51 0.89
N GLY A 56 1.49 -24.19 0.91
CA GLY A 56 2.24 -23.76 -0.27
C GLY A 56 2.42 -22.25 -0.42
N GLY A 57 2.02 -21.46 0.58
CA GLY A 57 2.22 -20.03 0.64
C GLY A 57 1.32 -19.20 -0.27
N TYR A 58 1.54 -17.88 -0.27
CA TYR A 58 0.78 -16.95 -1.08
C TYR A 58 1.20 -16.97 -2.56
N LEU A 59 0.25 -16.68 -3.45
CA LEU A 59 0.47 -16.50 -4.87
C LEU A 59 1.26 -15.21 -5.14
N MET A 60 2.57 -15.33 -5.32
CA MET A 60 3.49 -14.21 -5.50
C MET A 60 3.86 -13.96 -6.97
N PRO A 61 4.30 -12.74 -7.33
CA PRO A 61 4.80 -12.41 -8.66
C PRO A 61 6.25 -12.90 -8.86
N SER A 62 6.46 -14.22 -8.80
CA SER A 62 7.78 -14.87 -8.82
C SER A 62 8.63 -14.63 -10.07
N GLY A 63 8.01 -14.15 -11.15
CA GLY A 63 8.70 -13.74 -12.39
C GLY A 63 9.45 -12.41 -12.28
N ILE A 64 9.20 -11.63 -11.22
CA ILE A 64 9.92 -10.38 -10.98
C ILE A 64 11.30 -10.72 -10.41
N SER A 65 12.34 -10.60 -11.22
CA SER A 65 13.71 -10.74 -10.74
C SER A 65 14.30 -9.37 -10.38
N GLY A 66 14.25 -8.99 -9.11
CA GLY A 66 15.08 -7.91 -8.59
C GLY A 66 16.51 -8.39 -8.37
N THR A 67 17.23 -8.81 -9.41
CA THR A 67 18.68 -8.97 -9.22
C THR A 67 19.27 -7.60 -8.86
N ILE A 68 20.30 -7.56 -8.01
CA ILE A 68 21.13 -6.35 -7.77
C ILE A 68 21.58 -5.69 -9.10
N SER A 69 21.59 -6.44 -10.21
CA SER A 69 21.90 -5.97 -11.56
C SER A 69 20.77 -5.28 -12.34
N ASP A 70 19.52 -5.21 -11.85
CA ASP A 70 18.53 -4.29 -12.43
C ASP A 70 18.58 -2.96 -11.67
N PRO A 71 19.31 -1.94 -12.17
CA PRO A 71 19.46 -0.65 -11.48
C PRO A 71 18.16 0.15 -11.40
N THR A 72 17.05 -0.36 -11.96
CA THR A 72 15.73 0.26 -11.87
C THR A 72 14.94 -0.18 -10.64
N ILE A 73 15.24 -1.35 -10.06
CA ILE A 73 14.56 -1.95 -8.91
C ILE A 73 15.54 -1.94 -7.73
N CYS A 74 15.41 -0.95 -6.84
CA CYS A 74 16.44 -0.64 -5.82
C CYS A 74 15.98 -0.89 -4.38
N PHE A 75 14.83 -1.53 -4.18
CA PHE A 75 14.34 -1.87 -2.85
C PHE A 75 14.96 -3.21 -2.42
N ASP A 76 15.40 -3.27 -1.16
CA ASP A 76 16.05 -4.41 -0.52
C ASP A 76 15.18 -5.69 -0.56
N GLN A 77 13.86 -5.55 -0.59
CA GLN A 77 12.88 -6.64 -0.64
C GLN A 77 12.35 -6.96 -2.06
N ASN A 78 13.22 -7.33 -3.01
CA ASN A 78 12.80 -7.62 -4.40
C ASN A 78 13.26 -8.98 -4.95
N GLN A 79 13.64 -9.90 -4.08
CA GLN A 79 14.17 -11.21 -4.47
C GLN A 79 13.06 -12.25 -4.69
N TRP A 80 11.98 -11.89 -5.39
CA TRP A 80 10.77 -12.74 -5.57
C TRP A 80 11.06 -14.10 -6.18
N LYS A 81 12.00 -14.16 -7.12
CA LYS A 81 12.44 -15.43 -7.70
C LYS A 81 13.14 -16.32 -6.66
N ALA A 82 14.03 -15.75 -5.85
CA ALA A 82 14.73 -16.48 -4.81
C ALA A 82 13.77 -16.92 -3.69
N TYR A 83 12.79 -16.07 -3.35
CA TYR A 83 11.75 -16.42 -2.39
C TYR A 83 10.85 -17.56 -2.92
N ALA A 84 10.41 -17.51 -4.17
CA ALA A 84 9.67 -18.63 -4.77
C ALA A 84 10.46 -19.94 -4.73
N GLN A 85 11.74 -19.89 -5.09
CA GLN A 85 12.64 -21.05 -5.00
C GLN A 85 12.86 -21.53 -3.56
N THR A 86 12.85 -20.61 -2.60
CA THR A 86 12.91 -20.94 -1.16
C THR A 86 11.68 -21.76 -0.76
N LEU A 87 10.48 -21.35 -1.17
CA LEU A 87 9.26 -22.11 -0.90
C LEU A 87 9.30 -23.49 -1.57
N ASP A 88 9.82 -23.60 -2.80
CA ASP A 88 9.99 -24.90 -3.48
C ASP A 88 10.97 -25.83 -2.73
N ILE A 89 12.06 -25.28 -2.18
CA ILE A 89 13.08 -26.06 -1.46
C ILE A 89 12.58 -26.50 -0.08
N LEU A 90 11.96 -25.60 0.66
CA LEU A 90 11.55 -25.84 2.03
C LEU A 90 10.20 -26.55 2.13
N VAL A 91 9.32 -26.35 1.15
CA VAL A 91 7.92 -26.81 1.08
C VAL A 91 7.04 -26.23 2.19
N ASP A 92 7.46 -26.37 3.44
CA ASP A 92 6.85 -25.82 4.66
C ASP A 92 7.95 -25.13 5.49
N PRO A 93 8.29 -23.86 5.17
CA PRO A 93 9.34 -23.12 5.88
C PRO A 93 9.14 -23.06 7.39
N PHE A 94 7.89 -22.93 7.85
CA PHE A 94 7.57 -22.89 9.26
C PHE A 94 7.90 -24.20 9.97
N ARG A 95 7.53 -25.37 9.42
CA ARG A 95 7.91 -26.68 9.98
C ARG A 95 9.43 -26.84 10.05
N VAL A 96 10.15 -26.43 9.01
CA VAL A 96 11.62 -26.46 9.01
C VAL A 96 12.19 -25.62 10.16
N ALA A 97 11.60 -24.44 10.41
CA ALA A 97 11.99 -23.57 11.51
C ALA A 97 11.67 -24.18 12.88
N VAL A 98 10.48 -24.78 13.05
CA VAL A 98 10.09 -25.49 14.28
C VAL A 98 11.08 -26.61 14.60
N GLU A 99 11.34 -27.50 13.64
CA GLU A 99 12.25 -28.62 13.83
C GLU A 99 13.68 -28.16 14.17
N ALA A 100 14.16 -27.09 13.52
CA ALA A 100 15.45 -26.48 13.81
C ALA A 100 15.49 -25.85 15.20
N GLY A 101 14.46 -25.09 15.60
CA GLY A 101 14.36 -24.50 16.93
C GLY A 101 14.33 -25.55 18.04
N HIS A 102 13.51 -26.59 17.87
CA HIS A 102 13.40 -27.68 18.85
C HIS A 102 14.72 -28.44 19.06
N ARG A 103 15.49 -28.69 17.99
CA ARG A 103 16.85 -29.27 18.12
C ARG A 103 17.79 -28.45 19.01
N ARG A 104 17.54 -27.13 19.12
CA ARG A 104 18.34 -26.19 19.93
C ARG A 104 17.67 -25.78 21.24
N GLY A 105 16.52 -26.37 21.59
CA GLY A 105 15.77 -26.03 22.81
C GLY A 105 15.11 -24.65 22.77
N ILE A 106 14.80 -24.14 21.58
CA ILE A 106 14.08 -22.87 21.34
C ILE A 106 12.59 -23.18 21.12
N GLU A 107 11.72 -22.44 21.79
CA GLU A 107 10.27 -22.45 21.50
C GLU A 107 10.00 -21.73 20.16
N VAL A 108 9.15 -22.27 19.31
CA VAL A 108 8.79 -21.65 18.03
C VAL A 108 7.29 -21.38 17.98
N TYR A 109 6.93 -20.11 17.92
CA TYR A 109 5.57 -19.63 17.82
C TYR A 109 5.29 -19.20 16.38
N ALA A 110 4.11 -19.49 15.85
CA ALA A 110 3.63 -18.84 14.64
C ALA A 110 3.06 -17.47 15.00
N TYR A 111 3.46 -16.39 14.33
CA TYR A 111 2.59 -15.22 14.25
C TYR A 111 1.65 -15.37 13.06
N PHE A 112 0.36 -15.10 13.30
CA PHE A 112 -0.68 -15.22 12.31
C PHE A 112 -1.47 -13.92 12.20
N LYS A 113 -1.60 -13.43 10.97
CA LYS A 113 -2.36 -12.23 10.62
C LYS A 113 -3.62 -12.62 9.82
N PRO A 114 -4.73 -12.96 10.48
CA PRO A 114 -5.93 -13.47 9.81
C PRO A 114 -6.53 -12.50 8.78
N TYR A 115 -6.32 -11.20 8.97
CA TYR A 115 -6.79 -10.17 8.04
C TYR A 115 -5.79 -9.88 6.92
N GLU A 116 -4.53 -10.33 7.00
CA GLU A 116 -3.49 -10.08 5.99
C GLU A 116 -3.35 -11.23 4.99
N THR A 117 -4.48 -11.67 4.40
CA THR A 117 -4.50 -12.76 3.40
C THR A 117 -4.34 -12.27 1.95
N GLY A 118 -4.03 -10.99 1.80
CA GLY A 118 -3.60 -10.38 0.55
C GLY A 118 -2.98 -9.04 0.86
N ILE A 119 -1.71 -8.86 0.51
CA ILE A 119 -0.97 -7.64 0.82
C ILE A 119 -1.40 -6.56 -0.18
N SER A 120 -1.40 -5.29 0.24
CA SER A 120 -1.70 -4.13 -0.61
C SER A 120 -0.57 -3.86 -1.63
N MET A 121 -0.17 -4.90 -2.35
CA MET A 121 0.72 -4.88 -3.49
C MET A 121 -0.14 -5.02 -4.76
N ASP A 122 -0.15 -3.99 -5.58
CA ASP A 122 -0.96 -3.93 -6.79
C ASP A 122 -0.21 -3.40 -8.00
N PHE A 123 -0.76 -3.74 -9.17
CA PHE A 123 -0.30 -3.26 -10.46
C PHE A 123 -1.40 -2.46 -11.14
N ALA A 124 -1.00 -1.34 -11.74
CA ALA A 124 -1.92 -0.43 -12.41
C ALA A 124 -2.65 -1.13 -13.57
N GLU A 125 -3.95 -0.87 -13.73
CA GLU A 125 -4.90 -1.68 -14.52
C GLU A 125 -4.44 -1.99 -15.96
N GLY A 126 -3.84 -1.04 -16.65
CA GLY A 126 -3.38 -1.17 -18.02
C GLY A 126 -1.94 -1.70 -18.18
N SER A 127 -1.21 -1.93 -17.09
CA SER A 127 0.20 -2.31 -17.12
C SER A 127 0.41 -3.77 -17.59
N PRO A 128 1.59 -4.09 -18.18
CA PRO A 128 1.99 -5.47 -18.44
C PRO A 128 1.98 -6.35 -17.18
N GLN A 129 2.42 -5.80 -16.05
CA GLN A 129 2.48 -6.49 -14.76
C GLN A 129 1.10 -6.89 -14.24
N ALA A 130 0.10 -6.02 -14.39
CA ALA A 130 -1.28 -6.37 -14.07
C ALA A 130 -1.80 -7.54 -14.91
N ARG A 131 -1.39 -7.66 -16.18
CA ARG A 131 -1.79 -8.78 -17.05
C ARG A 131 -1.12 -10.09 -16.63
N GLU A 132 0.14 -10.03 -16.22
CA GLU A 132 0.93 -11.21 -15.89
C GLU A 132 0.66 -11.72 -14.46
N TRP A 133 0.65 -10.79 -13.50
CA TRP A 133 0.62 -11.09 -12.07
C TRP A 133 -0.57 -10.51 -11.31
N GLY A 134 -1.44 -9.74 -11.97
CA GLY A 134 -2.69 -9.31 -11.38
C GLY A 134 -3.60 -10.50 -11.06
N ARG A 135 -4.27 -10.46 -9.92
CA ARG A 135 -5.14 -11.54 -9.42
C ARG A 135 -6.53 -11.03 -9.07
N LEU A 136 -6.63 -10.01 -8.24
CA LEU A 136 -7.91 -9.54 -7.70
C LEU A 136 -8.14 -8.07 -8.07
N PRO A 137 -9.23 -7.73 -8.78
CA PRO A 137 -9.46 -6.36 -9.25
C PRO A 137 -9.81 -5.41 -8.09
N ARG A 138 -9.32 -4.18 -8.21
CA ARG A 138 -9.67 -3.01 -7.39
C ARG A 138 -9.75 -1.77 -8.28
N ILE A 139 -10.25 -0.65 -7.76
CA ILE A 139 -10.17 0.62 -8.50
C ILE A 139 -8.69 0.96 -8.70
N GLY A 140 -8.31 1.16 -9.96
CA GLY A 140 -6.94 1.48 -10.35
C GLY A 140 -6.11 0.30 -10.80
N GLY A 141 -6.44 -0.95 -10.42
CA GLY A 141 -5.51 -2.03 -10.70
C GLY A 141 -5.92 -3.40 -10.21
N TYR A 142 -4.92 -4.24 -10.03
CA TYR A 142 -5.07 -5.62 -9.59
C TYR A 142 -4.10 -5.88 -8.45
N LEU A 143 -4.64 -6.36 -7.33
CA LEU A 143 -3.84 -6.94 -6.26
C LEU A 143 -3.15 -8.20 -6.76
N THR A 144 -1.96 -8.47 -6.24
CA THR A 144 -1.19 -9.68 -6.46
C THR A 144 -1.00 -10.40 -5.12
N TRP A 145 0.19 -10.89 -4.79
CA TRP A 145 0.63 -11.47 -3.52
C TRP A 145 -0.47 -11.72 -2.46
N MET A 146 -1.14 -12.87 -2.61
CA MET A 146 -2.30 -13.23 -1.78
C MET A 146 -2.49 -14.72 -1.64
N ASP A 147 -3.19 -15.08 -0.57
CA ASP A 147 -3.59 -16.44 -0.30
C ASP A 147 -4.54 -16.99 -1.40
N PRO A 148 -4.33 -18.22 -1.91
CA PRO A 148 -5.22 -18.85 -2.86
C PRO A 148 -6.70 -18.91 -2.42
N PHE A 149 -6.98 -18.96 -1.12
CA PHE A 149 -8.33 -18.95 -0.57
C PHE A 149 -9.07 -17.65 -0.89
N VAL A 150 -8.40 -16.49 -0.78
CA VAL A 150 -8.98 -15.18 -1.11
C VAL A 150 -9.34 -15.10 -2.58
N LEU A 151 -8.46 -15.59 -3.46
CA LEU A 151 -8.70 -15.57 -4.91
C LEU A 151 -9.88 -16.46 -5.31
N LYS A 152 -10.05 -17.61 -4.66
CA LYS A 152 -11.17 -18.52 -4.89
C LYS A 152 -12.48 -17.99 -4.30
N ASN A 153 -12.42 -17.17 -3.26
CA ASN A 153 -13.57 -16.68 -2.51
C ASN A 153 -13.57 -15.14 -2.35
N PRO A 154 -13.53 -14.37 -3.46
CA PRO A 154 -13.31 -12.93 -3.40
C PRO A 154 -14.45 -12.15 -2.73
N ASN A 155 -15.62 -12.77 -2.57
CA ASN A 155 -16.80 -12.21 -1.91
C ASN A 155 -16.80 -12.37 -0.38
N LEU A 156 -15.90 -13.19 0.19
CA LEU A 156 -15.77 -13.37 1.64
C LEU A 156 -14.92 -12.30 2.32
N ARG A 157 -14.41 -11.33 1.55
CA ARG A 157 -13.68 -10.18 2.09
C ARG A 157 -14.60 -9.23 2.83
N ILE A 158 -14.04 -8.45 3.75
CA ILE A 158 -14.75 -7.37 4.44
C ILE A 158 -15.31 -6.41 3.39
N LYS A 159 -16.64 -6.38 3.29
CA LYS A 159 -17.35 -5.56 2.33
C LYS A 159 -17.52 -4.16 2.88
N ARG A 160 -17.17 -3.18 2.08
CA ARG A 160 -17.41 -1.78 2.40
C ARG A 160 -18.91 -1.52 2.46
N ARG A 161 -19.33 -0.77 3.47
CA ARG A 161 -20.63 -0.08 3.46
C ARG A 161 -20.74 0.80 2.21
N THR A 162 -21.91 0.92 1.61
CA THR A 162 -22.11 1.68 0.35
C THR A 162 -23.25 2.69 0.45
N ASP A 163 -23.84 2.85 1.63
CA ASP A 163 -24.94 3.76 1.90
C ASP A 163 -24.57 5.25 1.70
N ASP A 164 -23.27 5.56 1.68
CA ASP A 164 -22.74 6.89 1.38
C ASP A 164 -22.45 7.12 -0.12
N LEU A 165 -22.59 6.09 -0.97
CA LEU A 165 -22.35 6.20 -2.41
C LEU A 165 -23.67 6.39 -3.17
N ARG A 166 -23.74 7.47 -3.95
CA ARG A 166 -24.85 7.70 -4.88
C ARG A 166 -24.78 6.75 -6.10
N TYR A 167 -25.94 6.43 -6.65
CA TYR A 167 -26.04 5.66 -7.90
C TYR A 167 -25.33 6.38 -9.06
N GLY A 168 -24.62 5.62 -9.90
CA GLY A 168 -23.91 6.13 -11.08
C GLY A 168 -22.66 6.97 -10.79
N ILE A 169 -22.14 6.96 -9.55
CA ILE A 169 -20.96 7.73 -9.13
C ILE A 169 -19.73 7.44 -10.01
N ASP A 170 -19.58 6.20 -10.48
CA ASP A 170 -18.51 5.72 -11.34
C ASP A 170 -18.49 6.38 -12.72
N SER A 171 -19.65 6.87 -13.17
CA SER A 171 -19.84 7.58 -14.45
C SER A 171 -20.03 9.10 -14.32
N ALA A 172 -20.02 9.63 -13.09
CA ALA A 172 -20.27 11.05 -12.83
C ALA A 172 -19.26 11.95 -13.55
N ILE A 173 -19.71 12.98 -14.25
CA ILE A 173 -18.83 13.93 -14.91
C ILE A 173 -18.28 14.91 -13.87
N ILE A 174 -16.96 15.15 -13.88
CA ILE A 174 -16.34 16.15 -13.01
C ILE A 174 -16.44 17.50 -13.73
N HIS A 175 -17.15 18.44 -13.09
CA HIS A 175 -17.35 19.81 -13.58
C HIS A 175 -16.54 20.87 -12.83
N THR A 176 -16.23 20.59 -11.57
CA THR A 176 -15.40 21.44 -10.73
C THR A 176 -14.39 20.60 -9.96
N ILE A 177 -13.16 21.07 -9.89
CA ILE A 177 -12.12 20.52 -9.01
C ILE A 177 -11.73 21.62 -8.03
N ARG A 178 -11.67 21.28 -6.74
CA ARG A 178 -11.16 22.15 -5.69
C ARG A 178 -9.87 21.57 -5.15
N LEU A 179 -8.85 22.43 -5.05
CA LEU A 179 -7.59 22.14 -4.38
C LEU A 179 -7.52 22.95 -3.09
N THR A 180 -7.35 22.30 -1.95
CA THR A 180 -7.35 22.95 -0.63
C THR A 180 -6.01 22.81 0.06
N ARG A 181 -5.36 23.94 0.34
CA ARG A 181 -4.14 24.01 1.14
C ARG A 181 -4.49 23.93 2.62
N LYS A 182 -3.63 23.33 3.44
CA LYS A 182 -3.79 23.24 4.90
C LYS A 182 -3.84 24.58 5.67
N ASN A 183 -3.58 25.71 5.01
CA ASN A 183 -3.61 27.06 5.58
C ASN A 183 -3.91 28.13 4.52
N ALA A 184 -4.10 29.39 4.96
CA ALA A 184 -4.44 30.52 4.09
C ALA A 184 -3.24 31.30 3.52
N LEU A 185 -1.99 30.85 3.73
CA LEU A 185 -0.82 31.57 3.20
C LEU A 185 -0.87 31.64 1.66
N PRO A 186 -0.26 32.67 1.03
CA PRO A 186 -0.17 32.74 -0.43
C PRO A 186 0.53 31.51 -1.01
N THR A 187 0.13 31.09 -2.21
CA THR A 187 0.78 29.99 -2.95
C THR A 187 1.30 30.48 -4.29
N ARG A 188 2.30 29.78 -4.83
CA ARG A 188 2.85 30.02 -6.17
C ARG A 188 2.03 29.41 -7.30
N ILE A 189 1.10 28.50 -7.03
CA ILE A 189 0.26 27.90 -8.08
C ILE A 189 -0.62 28.97 -8.74
N ARG A 190 -0.56 29.05 -10.06
CA ARG A 190 -1.45 29.84 -10.94
C ARG A 190 -2.11 28.93 -11.98
N LYS A 191 -3.08 29.46 -12.73
CA LYS A 191 -3.82 28.72 -13.78
C LYS A 191 -2.86 28.02 -14.75
N GLU A 192 -1.83 28.72 -15.20
CA GLU A 192 -0.82 28.25 -16.15
C GLU A 192 0.12 27.17 -15.59
N ASN A 193 0.16 26.98 -14.27
CA ASN A 193 0.99 25.94 -13.66
C ASN A 193 0.29 24.59 -13.61
N ILE A 194 -1.05 24.56 -13.63
CA ILE A 194 -1.81 23.34 -13.45
C ILE A 194 -1.78 22.50 -14.73
N GLU A 195 -1.49 21.22 -14.58
CA GLU A 195 -1.61 20.23 -15.64
C GLU A 195 -2.65 19.18 -15.26
N ILE A 196 -3.58 18.92 -16.18
CA ILE A 196 -4.56 17.85 -16.06
C ILE A 196 -4.12 16.72 -16.99
N TRP A 197 -4.01 15.53 -16.43
CA TRP A 197 -3.66 14.30 -17.11
C TRP A 197 -4.78 13.28 -16.93
N THR A 198 -5.04 12.45 -17.93
CA THR A 198 -6.07 11.42 -17.81
C THR A 198 -5.62 10.10 -18.43
N SER A 199 -6.21 9.01 -17.92
CA SER A 199 -6.05 7.68 -18.48
C SER A 199 -7.38 6.92 -18.43
N TYR A 200 -7.60 6.06 -19.42
CA TYR A 200 -8.73 5.14 -19.43
C TYR A 200 -8.49 3.92 -18.53
N ARG A 201 -7.24 3.45 -18.41
CA ARG A 201 -6.87 2.20 -17.72
C ARG A 201 -5.78 2.39 -16.66
N ASN A 202 -5.68 3.58 -16.06
CA ASN A 202 -4.62 3.89 -15.09
C ASN A 202 -3.22 3.48 -15.60
N TYR A 203 -2.92 3.77 -16.86
CA TYR A 203 -1.64 3.44 -17.46
C TYR A 203 -1.34 4.46 -18.56
N ARG A 204 -0.11 4.96 -18.58
CA ARG A 204 0.39 5.96 -19.55
C ARG A 204 -0.58 7.10 -19.73
N TYR A 205 -0.74 7.89 -18.68
CA TYR A 205 -1.60 9.06 -18.69
C TYR A 205 -1.18 10.02 -19.78
N THR A 206 -2.17 10.67 -20.37
CA THR A 206 -1.98 11.70 -21.40
C THR A 206 -2.37 13.05 -20.86
N LYS A 207 -1.52 14.06 -21.06
CA LYS A 207 -1.86 15.45 -20.75
C LYS A 207 -3.06 15.87 -21.60
N LYS A 208 -4.09 16.40 -20.96
CA LYS A 208 -5.27 16.94 -21.63
C LYS A 208 -5.17 18.45 -21.67
N ASN A 209 -5.44 19.02 -22.85
CA ASN A 209 -5.65 20.46 -22.97
C ASN A 209 -7.11 20.75 -22.61
N VAL A 210 -7.35 21.10 -21.35
CA VAL A 210 -8.68 21.40 -20.80
C VAL A 210 -8.70 22.89 -20.53
N ASP A 211 -9.64 23.61 -21.13
CA ASP A 211 -9.90 24.98 -20.69
C ASP A 211 -10.78 24.95 -19.45
N PHE A 212 -10.49 25.85 -18.51
CA PHE A 212 -11.21 25.96 -17.25
C PHE A 212 -11.10 27.37 -16.70
N SER A 213 -12.10 27.79 -15.93
CA SER A 213 -12.02 28.99 -15.11
C SER A 213 -11.21 28.69 -13.85
N PHE A 214 -10.34 29.62 -13.45
CA PHE A 214 -9.52 29.49 -12.25
C PHE A 214 -9.84 30.64 -11.30
N SER A 215 -10.15 30.31 -10.04
CA SER A 215 -10.35 31.29 -8.99
C SER A 215 -9.69 30.85 -7.69
N GLU A 216 -9.28 31.81 -6.89
CA GLU A 216 -8.64 31.61 -5.59
C GLU A 216 -9.49 32.28 -4.51
N SER A 217 -9.65 31.60 -3.38
CA SER A 217 -10.39 32.14 -2.23
C SER A 217 -9.73 31.71 -0.91
N ILE A 218 -10.14 32.39 0.16
CA ILE A 218 -9.86 31.97 1.54
C ILE A 218 -11.19 31.54 2.14
N GLU A 219 -11.23 30.31 2.63
CA GLU A 219 -12.42 29.70 3.23
C GLU A 219 -12.09 29.21 4.64
N THR A 220 -13.12 28.76 5.36
CA THR A 220 -12.97 28.19 6.70
C THR A 220 -12.89 26.68 6.62
N ALA A 221 -11.90 26.07 7.27
CA ALA A 221 -11.79 24.61 7.37
C ALA A 221 -13.03 24.02 8.07
N PRO A 222 -13.74 23.06 7.45
CA PRO A 222 -15.00 22.54 7.99
C PRO A 222 -14.79 21.54 9.15
N GLU A 223 -13.60 20.97 9.26
CA GLU A 223 -13.24 19.91 10.20
C GLU A 223 -11.76 19.97 10.57
N ASP A 224 -11.40 19.25 11.63
CA ASP A 224 -10.00 19.01 11.99
C ASP A 224 -9.40 18.01 11.01
N VAL A 225 -8.18 18.28 10.54
CA VAL A 225 -7.47 17.43 9.60
C VAL A 225 -6.22 16.86 10.27
N TYR A 226 -6.10 15.53 10.21
CA TYR A 226 -4.95 14.77 10.69
C TYR A 226 -4.37 13.96 9.53
N ASP A 227 -3.05 13.75 9.53
CA ASP A 227 -2.45 12.75 8.66
C ASP A 227 -2.60 11.33 9.23
N VAL A 228 -2.15 10.33 8.47
CA VAL A 228 -2.19 8.91 8.88
C VAL A 228 -1.41 8.62 10.17
N TYR A 229 -0.44 9.45 10.53
CA TYR A 229 0.37 9.29 11.73
C TYR A 229 -0.21 10.03 12.94
N GLY A 230 -1.39 10.64 12.79
CA GLY A 230 -2.05 11.42 13.83
C GLY A 230 -1.47 12.82 14.03
N ASN A 231 -0.62 13.30 13.10
CA ASN A 231 -0.15 14.69 13.15
C ASN A 231 -1.29 15.61 12.73
N PHE A 232 -1.48 16.67 13.51
CA PHE A 232 -2.49 17.67 13.25
C PHE A 232 -2.05 18.63 12.15
N LEU A 233 -2.80 18.72 11.06
CA LEU A 233 -2.47 19.56 9.90
C LEU A 233 -3.23 20.89 9.89
N THR A 234 -4.53 20.87 10.20
CA THR A 234 -5.44 22.03 10.13
C THR A 234 -6.54 21.90 11.19
N ARG A 235 -6.86 22.99 11.89
CA ARG A 235 -8.00 23.02 12.81
C ARG A 235 -9.28 23.40 12.12
N LYS A 236 -10.40 22.81 12.52
CA LYS A 236 -11.74 23.29 12.20
C LYS A 236 -11.86 24.77 12.56
N GLY A 237 -12.32 25.58 11.62
CA GLY A 237 -12.45 27.02 11.81
C GLY A 237 -11.24 27.83 11.32
N ASP A 238 -10.08 27.20 11.09
CA ASP A 238 -8.90 27.92 10.59
C ASP A 238 -9.12 28.36 9.14
N PRO A 239 -8.54 29.51 8.73
CA PRO A 239 -8.60 29.95 7.35
C PRO A 239 -7.70 29.07 6.47
N VAL A 240 -8.25 28.56 5.37
CA VAL A 240 -7.59 27.74 4.36
C VAL A 240 -7.69 28.37 3.00
N ARG A 241 -6.68 28.16 2.15
CA ARG A 241 -6.68 28.64 0.77
C ARG A 241 -7.23 27.58 -0.16
N VAL A 242 -8.18 27.97 -1.00
CA VAL A 242 -8.83 27.08 -1.97
C VAL A 242 -8.60 27.60 -3.39
N LEU A 243 -8.08 26.75 -4.26
CA LEU A 243 -8.02 26.98 -5.70
C LEU A 243 -9.16 26.20 -6.35
N THR A 244 -10.01 26.89 -7.12
CA THR A 244 -11.17 26.28 -7.79
C THR A 244 -10.97 26.31 -9.30
N LEU A 245 -11.08 25.14 -9.91
CA LEU A 245 -11.06 24.94 -11.35
C LEU A 245 -12.48 24.57 -11.77
N SER A 246 -13.18 25.48 -12.44
CA SER A 246 -14.59 25.30 -12.83
C SER A 246 -14.75 25.24 -14.34
N GLY A 247 -15.80 24.55 -14.79
CA GLY A 247 -16.07 24.37 -16.22
C GLY A 247 -15.18 23.31 -16.87
N VAL A 248 -14.55 22.45 -16.07
CA VAL A 248 -13.95 21.22 -16.60
C VAL A 248 -15.07 20.26 -17.05
N ASP A 249 -14.82 19.39 -18.02
CA ASP A 249 -15.76 18.33 -18.46
C ASP A 249 -15.01 17.00 -18.53
N LEU A 250 -14.63 16.46 -17.37
CA LEU A 250 -13.78 15.27 -17.31
C LEU A 250 -14.62 14.01 -17.15
N LYS A 251 -14.54 13.14 -18.16
CA LYS A 251 -15.26 11.86 -18.26
C LYS A 251 -14.34 10.65 -18.08
N ASP A 252 -13.05 10.83 -18.32
CA ASP A 252 -12.07 9.75 -18.18
C ASP A 252 -12.05 9.22 -16.74
N ARG A 253 -11.97 7.89 -16.61
CA ARG A 253 -12.08 7.20 -15.32
C ARG A 253 -11.00 7.60 -14.32
N PHE A 254 -9.78 7.78 -14.81
CA PHE A 254 -8.62 8.18 -14.01
C PHE A 254 -8.17 9.58 -14.41
N ILE A 255 -8.21 10.49 -13.46
CA ILE A 255 -7.77 11.88 -13.61
C ILE A 255 -6.56 12.08 -12.71
N LEU A 256 -5.58 12.87 -13.15
CA LEU A 256 -4.43 13.26 -12.37
C LEU A 256 -4.21 14.76 -12.52
N LEU A 257 -4.00 15.43 -11.38
CA LEU A 257 -3.56 16.81 -11.32
C LEU A 257 -2.10 16.86 -10.88
N THR A 258 -1.36 17.73 -11.51
CA THR A 258 0.02 18.03 -11.15
C THR A 258 0.36 19.46 -11.59
N THR A 259 1.60 19.88 -11.37
CA THR A 259 2.09 21.20 -11.77
C THR A 259 3.27 21.10 -12.73
N ASN A 260 3.58 22.20 -13.41
CA ASN A 260 4.75 22.30 -14.27
C ASN A 260 6.06 22.66 -13.52
N PHE A 261 6.03 22.77 -12.18
CA PHE A 261 7.22 23.07 -11.37
C PHE A 261 8.29 21.97 -11.50
N LYS A 262 9.55 22.36 -11.36
CA LYS A 262 10.73 21.49 -11.54
C LYS A 262 11.64 21.44 -10.32
N ASP A 263 11.29 22.17 -9.27
CA ASP A 263 12.04 22.26 -8.01
C ASP A 263 11.27 21.59 -6.85
N GLU A 264 11.88 21.57 -5.67
CA GLU A 264 11.31 20.96 -4.45
C GLU A 264 10.76 22.00 -3.45
N ARG A 265 10.59 23.26 -3.85
CA ARG A 265 10.22 24.37 -2.96
C ARG A 265 8.71 24.51 -2.79
N GLY A 266 8.00 23.39 -2.77
CA GLY A 266 6.54 23.38 -2.75
C GLY A 266 5.98 23.90 -1.44
N ASP A 267 4.86 24.60 -1.51
CA ASP A 267 4.17 25.20 -0.36
C ASP A 267 2.71 24.76 -0.23
N PHE A 268 2.17 24.09 -1.24
CA PHE A 268 0.77 23.69 -1.34
C PHE A 268 0.62 22.24 -0.88
N SER A 269 0.45 22.07 0.43
CA SER A 269 0.32 20.75 1.05
C SER A 269 -0.96 20.60 1.86
N ASN A 270 -1.42 19.35 1.98
CA ASN A 270 -2.51 18.89 2.84
C ASN A 270 -2.51 17.35 2.88
N ALA A 271 -3.33 16.75 3.74
CA ALA A 271 -3.69 15.33 3.61
C ALA A 271 -4.31 15.07 2.23
N TRP A 272 -3.97 13.97 1.56
CA TRP A 272 -4.40 13.78 0.16
C TRP A 272 -5.91 13.66 -0.04
N ASP A 273 -6.65 13.16 0.94
CA ASP A 273 -8.12 13.11 0.90
C ASP A 273 -8.76 14.47 1.19
N LYS A 274 -7.97 15.44 1.66
CA LYS A 274 -8.38 16.83 1.91
C LYS A 274 -7.80 17.84 0.92
N ILE A 275 -6.76 17.47 0.16
CA ILE A 275 -6.13 18.36 -0.80
C ILE A 275 -6.95 18.49 -2.09
N LEU A 276 -7.68 17.45 -2.51
CA LEU A 276 -8.44 17.43 -3.76
C LEU A 276 -9.87 16.94 -3.54
N ALA A 277 -10.83 17.73 -4.03
CA ALA A 277 -12.24 17.34 -4.12
C ALA A 277 -12.78 17.60 -5.53
N CYS A 278 -13.60 16.68 -6.04
CA CYS A 278 -14.23 16.76 -7.35
C CYS A 278 -15.75 16.91 -7.19
N TYR A 279 -16.38 17.73 -8.02
CA TYR A 279 -17.81 18.01 -7.97
C TYR A 279 -18.46 17.88 -9.34
N ASP A 280 -19.72 17.47 -9.35
CA ASP A 280 -20.55 17.43 -10.57
C ASP A 280 -21.16 18.80 -10.92
N ALA A 281 -21.99 18.83 -11.98
CA ALA A 281 -22.63 20.05 -12.47
C ALA A 281 -23.56 20.70 -11.44
N GLU A 282 -24.12 19.90 -10.53
CA GLU A 282 -25.00 20.37 -9.46
C GLU A 282 -24.22 20.81 -8.21
N GLY A 283 -22.89 20.78 -8.25
CA GLY A 283 -22.02 21.14 -7.12
C GLY A 283 -21.98 20.08 -6.03
N ARG A 284 -22.41 18.84 -6.31
CA ARG A 284 -22.34 17.73 -5.36
C ARG A 284 -20.99 17.04 -5.47
N GLU A 285 -20.38 16.74 -4.33
CA GLU A 285 -19.10 16.06 -4.29
C GLU A 285 -19.19 14.65 -4.89
N ILE A 286 -18.16 14.29 -5.65
CA ILE A 286 -17.98 12.99 -6.26
C ILE A 286 -17.01 12.20 -5.37
N ALA A 287 -17.53 11.20 -4.67
CA ALA A 287 -16.71 10.28 -3.90
C ALA A 287 -15.70 9.57 -4.82
N GLY A 288 -14.46 9.45 -4.36
CA GLY A 288 -13.39 8.79 -5.11
C GLY A 288 -12.30 8.18 -4.24
N VAL A 289 -11.41 7.43 -4.88
CA VAL A 289 -10.13 6.97 -4.33
C VAL A 289 -9.00 7.76 -4.97
N TYR A 290 -7.86 7.79 -4.29
CA TYR A 290 -6.75 8.67 -4.65
C TYR A 290 -5.44 7.90 -4.73
N ALA A 291 -4.51 8.45 -5.49
CA ALA A 291 -3.13 7.99 -5.57
C ALA A 291 -2.19 9.20 -5.60
N THR A 292 -1.12 9.18 -4.82
CA THR A 292 -0.24 10.33 -4.62
C THR A 292 1.25 10.01 -4.70
N GLY A 293 1.62 8.83 -5.20
CA GLY A 293 3.02 8.40 -5.20
C GLY A 293 3.42 7.62 -3.95
N THR A 294 2.46 6.98 -3.28
CA THR A 294 2.65 6.30 -1.98
C THR A 294 2.80 4.79 -2.10
N ALA A 295 3.05 4.25 -3.30
CA ALA A 295 3.33 2.82 -3.47
C ALA A 295 4.45 2.38 -2.52
N ILE A 296 4.18 1.31 -1.76
CA ILE A 296 5.15 0.67 -0.87
C ILE A 296 6.02 -0.27 -1.69
N TRP A 297 5.37 -1.13 -2.47
CA TRP A 297 5.98 -2.12 -3.34
C TRP A 297 6.18 -1.55 -4.74
N PHE A 298 7.37 -1.75 -5.32
CA PHE A 298 7.75 -1.24 -6.64
C PHE A 298 7.47 0.26 -6.86
N PRO A 299 7.90 1.13 -5.94
CA PRO A 299 7.64 2.56 -6.08
C PRO A 299 8.19 3.16 -7.39
N GLU A 300 9.24 2.56 -7.97
CA GLU A 300 9.79 2.89 -9.29
C GLU A 300 8.84 2.66 -10.46
N TRP A 301 7.81 1.83 -10.29
CA TRP A 301 6.79 1.57 -11.31
C TRP A 301 5.60 2.53 -11.21
N GLU A 302 5.52 3.29 -10.10
CA GLU A 302 4.57 4.37 -9.94
C GLU A 302 5.06 5.64 -10.67
N ASP A 303 4.79 5.67 -11.97
CA ASP A 303 5.04 6.81 -12.86
C ASP A 303 3.85 6.96 -13.79
N PHE A 304 3.03 8.00 -13.63
CA PHE A 304 1.86 8.20 -14.48
C PHE A 304 2.18 8.32 -15.97
N ARG A 305 3.41 8.65 -16.38
CA ARG A 305 3.78 8.80 -17.80
C ARG A 305 4.05 7.48 -18.49
N ASN A 306 4.81 6.60 -17.84
CA ASN A 306 5.27 5.33 -18.44
C ASN A 306 4.62 4.09 -17.80
N GLY A 307 4.21 4.21 -16.55
CA GLY A 307 3.51 3.25 -15.72
C GLY A 307 2.07 3.69 -15.45
N GLY A 308 1.65 3.59 -14.20
CA GLY A 308 0.37 4.08 -13.70
C GLY A 308 0.52 4.64 -12.28
N MET A 309 -0.61 4.86 -11.61
CA MET A 309 -0.65 5.30 -10.22
C MET A 309 -1.20 4.19 -9.33
N ILE A 310 -0.80 4.15 -8.06
CA ILE A 310 -1.24 3.10 -7.13
C ILE A 310 -2.26 3.68 -6.15
N PHE A 311 -3.51 3.24 -6.28
CA PHE A 311 -4.65 3.85 -5.58
C PHE A 311 -4.90 3.15 -4.25
N ASP A 312 -5.16 3.93 -3.19
CA ASP A 312 -5.64 3.41 -1.89
C ASP A 312 -4.66 2.35 -1.30
N THR A 313 -3.43 2.79 -1.10
CA THR A 313 -2.23 1.98 -0.80
C THR A 313 -2.09 1.55 0.67
N GLY A 314 -3.15 1.69 1.48
CA GLY A 314 -3.09 1.47 2.93
C GLY A 314 -2.38 2.57 3.72
N ARG A 315 -1.70 3.52 3.05
CA ARG A 315 -0.95 4.63 3.70
C ARG A 315 -1.82 5.72 4.33
N GLY A 316 -3.15 5.53 4.38
CA GLY A 316 -4.11 6.50 4.96
C GLY A 316 -3.90 7.91 4.41
N PRO A 317 -4.50 8.97 5.00
CA PRO A 317 -4.42 10.35 4.51
C PRO A 317 -3.05 11.04 4.78
N GLU A 318 -1.95 10.45 4.32
CA GLU A 318 -0.61 11.04 4.44
C GLU A 318 -0.52 12.45 3.81
N GLU A 319 0.27 13.35 4.43
CA GLU A 319 0.49 14.69 3.89
C GLU A 319 1.28 14.62 2.59
N MET A 320 0.80 15.33 1.56
CA MET A 320 1.49 15.48 0.27
C MET A 320 1.61 16.95 -0.12
N THR A 321 2.60 17.27 -0.95
CA THR A 321 2.82 18.62 -1.51
C THR A 321 2.66 18.60 -3.04
N LEU A 322 1.77 19.43 -3.58
CA LEU A 322 1.35 19.35 -4.99
C LEU A 322 2.29 20.08 -5.94
N ASP A 323 2.86 21.18 -5.47
CA ASP A 323 3.63 22.11 -6.30
C ASP A 323 5.13 21.83 -6.28
N ILE A 324 5.56 20.58 -6.10
CA ILE A 324 6.95 20.14 -6.29
C ILE A 324 7.14 19.46 -7.64
N LYS A 325 8.38 19.10 -7.98
CA LYS A 325 8.70 18.37 -9.21
C LYS A 325 7.89 17.06 -9.27
N ASN A 326 7.39 16.75 -10.47
CA ASN A 326 6.53 15.59 -10.71
C ASN A 326 7.18 14.49 -11.56
N LEU A 327 8.51 14.39 -11.49
CA LEU A 327 9.29 13.37 -12.18
C LEU A 327 9.72 12.30 -11.17
N PRO A 328 9.75 11.01 -11.57
CA PRO A 328 10.41 9.98 -10.78
C PRO A 328 11.88 10.38 -10.60
N GLY A 329 12.26 10.74 -9.39
CA GLY A 329 13.61 11.16 -9.05
C GLY A 329 14.08 10.42 -7.81
N LYS A 330 15.39 10.40 -7.56
CA LYS A 330 15.86 10.13 -6.19
C LYS A 330 15.15 11.15 -5.30
N SER A 331 14.39 10.66 -4.33
CA SER A 331 13.87 11.52 -3.27
C SER A 331 15.03 12.40 -2.80
N GLY A 332 14.86 13.72 -2.89
CA GLY A 332 15.74 14.62 -2.16
C GLY A 332 15.70 14.25 -0.68
N ALA A 333 16.71 14.66 0.09
CA ALA A 333 16.76 14.47 1.55
C ALA A 333 15.35 14.51 2.13
N ALA A 334 14.96 13.42 2.80
CA ALA A 334 13.59 13.14 3.23
C ALA A 334 12.85 14.43 3.57
N LEU A 335 11.79 14.75 2.81
CA LEU A 335 10.80 15.68 3.33
C LEU A 335 10.36 15.08 4.68
N GLU A 336 10.50 15.83 5.76
CA GLU A 336 10.27 15.36 7.14
C GLU A 336 8.90 14.68 7.34
N SER A 337 7.96 14.89 6.41
CA SER A 337 6.61 14.32 6.40
C SER A 337 6.54 12.83 6.09
N SER A 338 7.57 12.20 5.52
CA SER A 338 7.57 10.74 5.28
C SER A 338 8.84 10.11 5.85
N LYS A 339 8.72 9.66 7.10
CA LYS A 339 9.75 8.92 7.85
C LYS A 339 10.19 7.60 7.19
N TYR A 340 9.52 7.17 6.11
CA TYR A 340 9.77 5.90 5.40
C TYR A 340 10.32 6.09 3.97
N HIS A 341 10.87 7.26 3.63
CA HIS A 341 11.67 7.40 2.42
C HIS A 341 13.02 6.70 2.62
N LEU A 342 13.17 5.48 2.10
CA LEU A 342 14.50 4.88 1.98
C LEU A 342 15.28 5.59 0.87
N PRO A 343 16.54 6.00 1.11
CA PRO A 343 17.39 6.58 0.08
C PRO A 343 17.46 5.67 -1.15
N GLY A 344 17.11 6.20 -2.32
CA GLY A 344 17.20 5.47 -3.60
C GLY A 344 15.85 5.16 -4.24
N GLN A 345 14.75 5.11 -3.47
CA GLN A 345 13.41 4.94 -4.03
C GLN A 345 13.09 6.04 -5.05
N ARG A 346 12.56 5.65 -6.21
CA ARG A 346 12.19 6.56 -7.31
C ARG A 346 10.68 6.65 -7.44
N LYS A 347 10.03 7.34 -6.51
CA LYS A 347 8.57 7.54 -6.57
C LYS A 347 8.25 8.81 -7.34
N VAL A 348 7.12 8.84 -8.05
CA VAL A 348 6.56 10.11 -8.51
C VAL A 348 6.01 10.90 -7.31
N GLN A 349 6.21 12.21 -7.32
CA GLN A 349 5.66 13.13 -6.30
C GLN A 349 5.00 14.33 -7.01
N GLY A 350 4.53 15.33 -6.26
CA GLY A 350 3.98 16.55 -6.87
C GLY A 350 2.75 16.30 -7.74
N CYS A 351 2.00 15.22 -7.47
CA CYS A 351 0.80 14.87 -8.22
C CYS A 351 -0.23 14.20 -7.31
N ILE A 352 -1.48 14.28 -7.72
CA ILE A 352 -2.59 13.57 -7.11
C ILE A 352 -3.52 13.06 -8.20
N ALA A 353 -3.75 11.75 -8.20
CA ALA A 353 -4.74 11.11 -9.05
C ALA A 353 -6.03 10.84 -8.29
N PHE A 354 -7.13 10.83 -9.03
CA PHE A 354 -8.48 10.63 -8.56
C PHE A 354 -9.20 9.65 -9.48
N ALA A 355 -9.88 8.67 -8.89
CA ALA A 355 -10.79 7.77 -9.57
C ALA A 355 -12.12 7.72 -8.83
N ARG A 356 -13.23 7.74 -9.57
CA ARG A 356 -14.58 7.78 -9.02
C ARG A 356 -14.94 6.49 -8.28
N GLY A 357 -15.76 6.62 -7.25
CA GLY A 357 -16.24 5.51 -6.44
C GLY A 357 -15.28 5.11 -5.32
N LYS A 358 -15.58 3.98 -4.69
CA LYS A 358 -14.77 3.40 -3.61
C LYS A 358 -14.63 1.89 -3.85
N ASN A 359 -13.53 1.31 -3.38
CA ASN A 359 -13.35 -0.14 -3.41
C ASN A 359 -14.49 -0.82 -2.63
N ALA A 360 -15.11 -1.83 -3.23
CA ALA A 360 -16.25 -2.52 -2.63
C ALA A 360 -15.84 -3.45 -1.46
N TYR A 361 -14.57 -3.85 -1.42
CA TYR A 361 -14.01 -4.77 -0.44
C TYR A 361 -12.64 -4.27 0.01
N LEU A 362 -12.28 -4.54 1.27
CA LEU A 362 -10.92 -4.34 1.76
C LEU A 362 -9.94 -5.27 1.00
N PRO A 363 -8.76 -4.80 0.59
CA PRO A 363 -7.72 -5.65 0.01
C PRO A 363 -7.32 -6.79 0.97
N GLY A 364 -7.44 -8.04 0.51
CA GLY A 364 -6.98 -9.22 1.27
C GLY A 364 -7.68 -9.52 2.60
N GLY A 365 -8.44 -8.59 3.19
CA GLY A 365 -9.07 -8.78 4.49
C GLY A 365 -10.33 -9.62 4.42
N LEU A 366 -10.29 -10.83 4.95
CA LEU A 366 -11.44 -11.72 5.09
C LEU A 366 -12.38 -11.26 6.22
N CYS A 367 -13.68 -11.48 6.04
CA CYS A 367 -14.69 -11.10 7.03
C CYS A 367 -14.92 -12.22 8.04
N GLU A 368 -14.64 -11.93 9.31
CA GLU A 368 -14.79 -12.83 10.45
C GLU A 368 -16.22 -13.30 10.71
N THR A 369 -17.22 -12.64 10.14
CA THR A 369 -18.63 -13.01 10.30
C THR A 369 -19.06 -14.13 9.37
N GLU A 370 -18.25 -14.46 8.36
CA GLU A 370 -18.52 -15.51 7.39
C GLU A 370 -18.05 -16.88 7.94
N PRO A 371 -18.92 -17.90 8.10
CA PRO A 371 -18.52 -19.19 8.69
C PRO A 371 -17.36 -19.87 7.96
N SER A 372 -17.33 -19.78 6.63
CA SER A 372 -16.23 -20.34 5.82
C SER A 372 -14.89 -19.63 6.03
N VAL A 373 -14.89 -18.36 6.45
CA VAL A 373 -13.67 -17.64 6.86
C VAL A 373 -13.20 -18.16 8.21
N CYS A 374 -14.12 -18.35 9.17
CA CYS A 374 -13.77 -18.95 10.46
C CYS A 374 -13.15 -20.35 10.27
N ASP A 375 -13.75 -21.18 9.43
CA ASP A 375 -13.24 -22.52 9.13
C ASP A 375 -11.84 -22.48 8.51
N PHE A 376 -11.60 -21.53 7.59
CA PHE A 376 -10.29 -21.31 6.97
C PHE A 376 -9.24 -20.84 8.00
N TRP A 377 -9.56 -19.86 8.84
CA TRP A 377 -8.62 -19.43 9.88
C TRP A 377 -8.30 -20.55 10.87
N LEU A 378 -9.30 -21.37 11.24
CA LEU A 378 -9.08 -22.54 12.08
C LEU A 378 -8.24 -23.61 11.37
N SER A 379 -8.33 -23.77 10.04
CA SER A 379 -7.43 -24.67 9.31
C SER A 379 -6.00 -24.13 9.30
N CYS A 380 -5.78 -22.83 9.13
CA CYS A 380 -4.44 -22.22 9.23
C CYS A 380 -3.81 -22.47 10.62
N VAL A 381 -4.59 -22.29 11.69
CA VAL A 381 -4.13 -22.58 13.06
C VAL A 381 -3.79 -24.06 13.24
N ARG A 382 -4.61 -24.97 12.69
CA ARG A 382 -4.30 -26.41 12.71
C ARG A 382 -3.00 -26.72 11.98
N GLU A 383 -2.77 -26.13 10.81
CA GLU A 383 -1.53 -26.31 10.06
C GLU A 383 -0.29 -25.88 10.87
N MET A 384 -0.37 -24.75 11.59
CA MET A 384 0.70 -24.31 12.49
C MET A 384 0.96 -25.31 13.63
N LEU A 385 -0.12 -25.82 14.26
CA LEU A 385 0.01 -26.79 15.35
C LEU A 385 0.52 -28.15 14.84
N ASP A 386 0.09 -28.59 13.66
CA ASP A 386 0.53 -29.83 13.01
C ASP A 386 1.99 -29.74 12.53
N ALA A 387 2.51 -28.53 12.31
CA ALA A 387 3.93 -28.26 12.10
C ALA A 387 4.77 -28.29 13.39
N GLY A 388 4.12 -28.36 14.57
CA GLY A 388 4.77 -28.48 15.87
C GLY A 388 4.95 -27.18 16.63
N ALA A 389 4.21 -26.12 16.29
CA ALA A 389 4.29 -24.84 17.00
C ALA A 389 4.07 -24.97 18.52
N ASP A 390 4.88 -24.27 19.31
CA ASP A 390 4.70 -24.15 20.77
C ASP A 390 3.60 -23.15 21.14
N GLY A 391 3.22 -22.28 20.20
CA GLY A 391 2.14 -21.33 20.36
C GLY A 391 1.79 -20.59 19.07
N VAL A 392 0.67 -19.86 19.11
CA VAL A 392 0.21 -19.00 18.02
C VAL A 392 -0.06 -17.59 18.57
N GLU A 393 0.59 -16.60 17.99
CA GLU A 393 0.39 -15.17 18.26
C GLU A 393 -0.51 -14.57 17.19
N PHE A 394 -1.68 -14.05 17.57
CA PHE A 394 -2.57 -13.37 16.65
C PHE A 394 -2.21 -11.89 16.54
N ARG A 395 -2.07 -11.41 15.30
CA ARG A 395 -1.91 -9.99 14.98
C ARG A 395 -3.07 -9.51 14.13
N VAL A 396 -3.78 -8.51 14.64
CA VAL A 396 -5.02 -8.00 14.02
C VAL A 396 -4.72 -7.04 12.87
N GLU A 397 -3.52 -6.47 12.82
CA GLU A 397 -3.10 -5.50 11.81
C GLU A 397 -3.06 -6.12 10.39
N ASN A 398 -3.44 -5.33 9.40
CA ASN A 398 -3.40 -5.63 7.96
C ASN A 398 -2.76 -4.44 7.22
N HIS A 399 -2.04 -4.73 6.13
CA HIS A 399 -1.33 -3.75 5.29
C HIS A 399 -2.20 -3.03 4.26
#